data_AF-A0A9E4BL04-F1
#
_entry.id   AF-A0A9E4BL04-F1
#
_cell.length_a   1.000
_cell.length_b   1.000
_cell.length_c   1.000
_cell.angle_alpha   90.00
_cell.angle_beta   90.00
_cell.angle_gamma   90.00
#
_symmetry.space_group_name_H-M   'P 1'
#
loop_
_entity.id
_entity.type
_entity.pdbx_description
1 polymer ?
#
loop_
_entity_poly.entity_id
_entity_poly.type
_entity_poly.pdbx_seq_one_letter_code
_entity_poly.pdbx_strand_id
1 'polypeptide(L)'
;MNIMGKQSLIGQTAPELGIEKFLQAPEGEKGLSALKGKVVVLEFWATWCAPCVAEIPNLNQLSEEFRDKQVQFISVTDEGEDVIAPFLKRQEMKSWIGLDADRSAFEAYGVRGIPRTFLIDQKGIIAASLHPVGLSSDIIKKVIKGEKIERPKLSKPKTVENEGTDPIFKILIAPTEKEGGRSSSKISKGYKQRESESNTLHQILSMAYGVPKTRITGPKTLLESRYEISVRLPTNQFDLLFQQALTASLQLRVSNQKKSVEVFVLTAGEDSAEKLKPTVMGSSGSMTMGGRGKIKTMNGEISMLANVLESVLERVVEDGTGIEGKYDWEITYDEDDPNSVLAALKEQLGLQIRKEQREIEFFVVNDASN
;
A
#
# COMPACT_ATOMS: atom_id res chain seq x y z
N MET A 1 -20.56 33.14 2.65
CA MET A 1 -19.86 32.96 1.35
C MET A 1 -19.74 31.46 1.12
N ASN A 2 -20.32 30.96 0.03
CA ASN A 2 -20.60 29.54 -0.22
C ASN A 2 -19.38 28.61 -0.04
N ILE A 3 -19.50 27.63 0.87
CA ILE A 3 -18.67 26.43 0.88
C ILE A 3 -19.46 25.38 0.09
N MET A 4 -19.36 25.40 -1.24
CA MET A 4 -19.89 24.33 -2.08
C MET A 4 -19.00 23.10 -1.94
N GLY A 5 -19.58 22.00 -1.47
CA GLY A 5 -18.92 20.70 -1.38
C GLY A 5 -18.36 20.27 -2.73
N LYS A 6 -17.12 19.75 -2.73
CA LYS A 6 -16.43 19.25 -3.92
C LYS A 6 -17.24 18.12 -4.56
N GLN A 7 -18.00 18.46 -5.60
CA GLN A 7 -18.75 17.51 -6.42
C GLN A 7 -17.77 16.56 -7.14
N SER A 8 -18.11 15.26 -7.17
CA SER A 8 -17.44 14.28 -8.02
C SER A 8 -17.52 14.72 -9.49
N LEU A 9 -16.40 14.76 -10.21
CA LEU A 9 -16.36 15.07 -11.65
C LEU A 9 -17.13 14.05 -12.51
N ILE A 10 -17.38 12.84 -11.99
CA ILE A 10 -18.18 11.83 -12.69
C ILE A 10 -19.60 12.36 -12.94
N GLY A 11 -20.04 12.28 -14.18
CA GLY A 11 -21.33 12.79 -14.65
C GLY A 11 -21.29 14.26 -15.07
N GLN A 12 -20.17 14.95 -14.90
CA GLN A 12 -19.97 16.32 -15.38
C GLN A 12 -19.32 16.32 -16.77
N THR A 13 -19.49 17.42 -17.50
CA THR A 13 -18.73 17.68 -18.72
C THR A 13 -17.24 17.73 -18.38
N ALA A 14 -16.44 17.00 -19.15
CA ALA A 14 -15.01 16.96 -19.02
C ALA A 14 -14.43 18.38 -19.24
N PRO A 15 -13.63 18.91 -18.30
CA PRO A 15 -12.90 20.15 -18.51
C PRO A 15 -12.02 20.05 -19.75
N GLU A 16 -11.93 21.11 -20.55
CA GLU A 16 -11.02 21.11 -21.70
C GLU A 16 -9.56 21.01 -21.22
N LEU A 17 -8.69 20.38 -22.02
CA LEU A 17 -7.32 20.09 -21.57
C LEU A 17 -6.43 21.33 -21.52
N GLY A 18 -6.65 22.34 -22.37
CA GLY A 18 -5.79 23.52 -22.42
C GLY A 18 -4.35 23.26 -22.89
N ILE A 19 -4.03 22.05 -23.33
CA ILE A 19 -2.68 21.64 -23.72
C ILE A 19 -2.38 22.13 -25.14
N GLU A 20 -1.34 22.95 -25.30
CA GLU A 20 -0.91 23.46 -26.60
C GLU A 20 -0.15 22.43 -27.43
N LYS A 21 0.64 21.57 -26.77
CA LYS A 21 1.56 20.65 -27.44
C LYS A 21 1.20 19.19 -27.19
N PHE A 22 0.89 18.48 -28.28
CA PHE A 22 0.72 17.04 -28.29
C PHE A 22 1.78 16.37 -29.17
N LEU A 23 2.42 15.32 -28.65
CA LEU A 23 3.26 14.40 -29.41
C LEU A 23 2.42 13.22 -29.89
N GLN A 24 2.83 12.61 -31.01
CA GLN A 24 2.19 11.43 -31.61
C GLN A 24 0.71 11.63 -32.03
N ALA A 25 0.21 12.87 -31.98
CA ALA A 25 -1.09 13.27 -32.49
C ALA A 25 -0.98 13.71 -33.96
N PRO A 26 -1.99 13.44 -34.80
CA PRO A 26 -2.03 13.93 -36.17
C PRO A 26 -2.07 15.47 -36.22
N GLU A 27 -1.74 16.04 -37.38
CA GLU A 27 -1.91 17.47 -37.62
C GLU A 27 -3.40 17.86 -37.62
N GLY A 28 -3.72 19.06 -37.11
CA GLY A 28 -5.09 19.57 -36.98
C GLY A 28 -5.45 20.04 -35.58
N GLU A 29 -6.74 20.39 -35.39
CA GLU A 29 -7.31 20.80 -34.11
C GLU A 29 -7.27 19.65 -33.10
N LYS A 30 -6.74 19.91 -31.90
CA LYS A 30 -6.51 18.95 -30.82
C LYS A 30 -7.26 19.41 -29.58
N GLY A 31 -7.63 18.46 -28.73
CA GLY A 31 -8.44 18.70 -27.52
C GLY A 31 -9.72 17.88 -27.50
N LEU A 32 -10.43 17.91 -26.38
CA LEU A 32 -11.65 17.12 -26.18
C LEU A 32 -12.78 17.59 -27.09
N SER A 33 -12.83 18.89 -27.35
CA SER A 33 -13.81 19.48 -28.28
C SER A 33 -13.71 18.88 -29.70
N ALA A 34 -12.49 18.63 -30.19
CA ALA A 34 -12.24 17.97 -31.48
C ALA A 34 -12.55 16.46 -31.47
N LEU A 35 -12.71 15.87 -30.27
CA LEU A 35 -12.96 14.44 -30.07
C LEU A 35 -14.43 14.13 -29.73
N LYS A 36 -15.34 15.11 -29.84
CA LYS A 36 -16.78 14.85 -29.70
C LYS A 36 -17.23 13.70 -30.60
N GLY A 37 -18.03 12.80 -30.05
CA GLY A 37 -18.45 11.56 -30.71
C GLY A 37 -17.50 10.37 -30.51
N LYS A 38 -16.32 10.58 -29.93
CA LYS A 38 -15.40 9.52 -29.50
C LYS A 38 -15.42 9.38 -27.98
N VAL A 39 -15.22 8.15 -27.51
CA VAL A 39 -14.84 7.91 -26.12
C VAL A 39 -13.38 8.32 -25.96
N VAL A 40 -13.04 9.03 -24.89
CA VAL A 40 -11.65 9.39 -24.58
C VAL A 40 -11.19 8.64 -23.34
N VAL A 41 -10.09 7.91 -23.48
CA VAL A 41 -9.31 7.37 -22.36
C VAL A 41 -8.22 8.39 -22.05
N LEU A 42 -8.42 9.16 -21.00
CA LEU A 42 -7.51 10.23 -20.58
C LEU A 42 -6.70 9.76 -19.37
N GLU A 43 -5.39 9.59 -19.54
CA GLU A 43 -4.49 9.02 -18.55
C GLU A 43 -3.46 10.05 -18.09
N PHE A 44 -3.35 10.29 -16.79
CA PHE A 44 -2.39 11.20 -16.19
C PHE A 44 -1.21 10.40 -15.62
N TRP A 45 0.00 10.73 -16.06
CA TRP A 45 1.20 9.90 -15.88
C TRP A 45 2.49 10.71 -15.83
N ALA A 46 3.61 10.04 -15.56
CA ALA A 46 4.96 10.57 -15.67
C ALA A 46 5.99 9.45 -15.87
N THR A 47 7.16 9.75 -16.43
CA THR A 47 8.24 8.78 -16.68
C THR A 47 8.87 8.24 -15.40
N TRP A 48 8.86 9.03 -14.33
CA TRP A 48 9.34 8.63 -12.99
C TRP A 48 8.30 7.83 -12.19
N CYS A 49 7.04 7.77 -12.66
CA CYS A 49 5.97 7.02 -12.01
C CYS A 49 6.05 5.54 -12.42
N ALA A 50 6.72 4.73 -11.62
CA ALA A 50 6.88 3.30 -11.90
C ALA A 50 5.55 2.54 -12.14
N PRO A 51 4.46 2.77 -11.37
CA PRO A 51 3.16 2.15 -11.67
C PRO A 51 2.55 2.61 -12.99
N CYS A 52 2.76 3.87 -13.41
CA CYS A 52 2.31 4.38 -14.70
C CYS A 52 3.05 3.67 -15.84
N VAL A 53 4.38 3.60 -15.75
CA VAL A 53 5.24 2.95 -16.74
C VAL A 53 4.90 1.46 -16.89
N ALA A 54 4.59 0.78 -15.78
CA ALA A 54 4.20 -0.62 -15.78
C ALA A 54 2.90 -0.90 -16.56
N GLU A 55 1.99 0.07 -16.65
CA GLU A 55 0.69 -0.08 -17.34
C GLU A 55 0.71 0.33 -18.83
N ILE A 56 1.81 0.92 -19.32
CA ILE A 56 1.97 1.27 -20.73
C ILE A 56 1.67 0.08 -21.69
N PRO A 57 2.15 -1.15 -21.43
CA PRO A 57 1.82 -2.29 -22.30
C PRO A 57 0.32 -2.57 -22.40
N ASN A 58 -0.41 -2.47 -21.29
CA ASN A 58 -1.86 -2.66 -21.24
C ASN A 58 -2.59 -1.53 -22.00
N LEU A 59 -2.18 -0.27 -21.77
CA LEU A 59 -2.72 0.88 -22.51
C LEU A 59 -2.46 0.78 -24.01
N ASN A 60 -1.29 0.32 -24.42
CA ASN A 60 -0.96 0.08 -25.82
C ASN A 60 -1.82 -1.03 -26.43
N GLN A 61 -2.04 -2.12 -25.71
CA GLN A 61 -2.90 -3.22 -26.16
C GLN A 61 -4.34 -2.74 -26.36
N LEU A 62 -4.88 -1.98 -25.40
CA LEU A 62 -6.22 -1.43 -25.51
C LEU A 62 -6.31 -0.38 -26.64
N SER A 63 -5.31 0.50 -26.76
CA SER A 63 -5.26 1.46 -27.85
C SER A 63 -5.21 0.79 -29.24
N GLU A 64 -4.56 -0.36 -29.35
CA GLU A 64 -4.56 -1.18 -30.57
C GLU A 64 -5.93 -1.82 -30.81
N GLU A 65 -6.52 -2.45 -29.79
CA GLU A 65 -7.83 -3.12 -29.89
C GLU A 65 -8.94 -2.15 -30.34
N PHE A 66 -8.87 -0.89 -29.89
CA PHE A 66 -9.85 0.12 -30.20
C PHE A 66 -9.44 1.09 -31.33
N ARG A 67 -8.34 0.85 -32.05
CA ARG A 67 -7.84 1.75 -33.10
C ARG A 67 -8.89 2.08 -34.16
N ASP A 68 -9.64 1.08 -34.62
CA ASP A 68 -10.67 1.24 -35.66
C ASP A 68 -12.06 1.56 -35.08
N LYS A 69 -12.11 1.98 -33.82
CA LYS A 69 -13.34 2.37 -33.11
C LYS A 69 -13.30 3.86 -32.80
N GLN A 70 -14.45 4.39 -32.40
CA GLN A 70 -14.58 5.78 -31.94
C GLN A 70 -14.02 5.93 -30.51
N VAL A 71 -12.74 5.59 -30.31
CA VAL A 71 -12.03 5.70 -29.03
C VAL A 71 -10.68 6.39 -29.26
N GLN A 72 -10.34 7.35 -28.41
CA GLN A 72 -9.05 8.04 -28.44
C GLN A 72 -8.34 7.88 -27.09
N PHE A 73 -7.07 7.49 -27.12
CA PHE A 73 -6.20 7.45 -25.95
C PHE A 73 -5.34 8.72 -25.90
N ILE A 74 -5.33 9.39 -24.75
CA ILE A 74 -4.52 10.57 -24.47
C ILE A 74 -3.81 10.35 -23.14
N SER A 75 -2.48 10.40 -23.14
CA SER A 75 -1.65 10.35 -21.94
C SER A 75 -1.08 11.75 -21.67
N VAL A 76 -1.44 12.35 -20.54
CA VAL A 76 -1.07 13.69 -20.11
C VAL A 76 0.02 13.62 -19.04
N THR A 77 1.10 14.36 -19.25
CA THR A 77 2.24 14.48 -18.32
C THR A 77 2.59 15.95 -18.13
N ASP A 78 3.08 16.29 -16.94
CA ASP A 78 3.63 17.62 -16.64
C ASP A 78 5.13 17.72 -16.95
N GLU A 79 5.72 16.67 -17.51
CA GLU A 79 7.12 16.66 -17.94
C GLU A 79 7.31 17.28 -19.32
N GLY A 80 8.44 17.96 -19.50
CA GLY A 80 8.81 18.58 -20.78
C GLY A 80 9.14 17.57 -21.88
N GLU A 81 9.08 18.02 -23.13
CA GLU A 81 9.41 17.21 -24.31
C GLU A 81 10.85 16.67 -24.28
N ASP A 82 11.77 17.39 -23.64
CA ASP A 82 13.17 16.99 -23.44
C ASP A 82 13.30 15.72 -22.59
N VAL A 83 12.34 15.45 -21.70
CA VAL A 83 12.24 14.21 -20.90
C VAL A 83 11.45 13.15 -21.67
N ILE A 84 10.34 13.53 -22.28
CA ILE A 84 9.40 12.60 -22.92
C ILE A 84 9.96 12.02 -24.22
N ALA A 85 10.57 12.83 -25.09
CA ALA A 85 11.05 12.34 -26.39
C ALA A 85 12.14 11.25 -26.26
N PRO A 86 13.13 11.33 -25.35
CA PRO A 86 14.04 10.22 -25.08
C PRO A 86 13.37 8.99 -24.47
N PHE A 87 12.33 9.17 -23.65
CA PHE A 87 11.57 8.07 -23.07
C PHE A 87 10.84 7.28 -24.16
N LEU A 88 10.13 7.97 -25.07
CA LEU A 88 9.37 7.35 -26.17
C LEU A 88 10.25 6.57 -27.15
N LYS A 89 11.54 6.91 -27.25
CA LYS A 89 12.51 6.11 -28.04
C LYS A 89 12.80 4.74 -27.43
N ARG A 90 12.62 4.58 -26.12
CA ARG A 90 12.90 3.33 -25.37
C ARG A 90 11.64 2.56 -25.02
N GLN A 91 10.53 3.27 -24.84
CA GLN A 91 9.25 2.72 -24.44
C GLN A 91 8.18 3.24 -25.39
N GLU A 92 7.67 2.37 -26.25
CA GLU A 92 6.61 2.73 -27.19
C GLU A 92 5.33 3.07 -26.44
N MET A 93 4.67 4.16 -26.81
CA MET A 93 3.31 4.52 -26.36
C MET A 93 2.44 4.78 -27.59
N LYS A 94 1.24 4.19 -27.62
CA LYS A 94 0.30 4.30 -28.75
C LYS A 94 -0.79 5.36 -28.53
N SER A 95 -0.66 6.16 -27.49
CA SER A 95 -1.54 7.29 -27.17
C SER A 95 -1.00 8.61 -27.73
N TRP A 96 -1.86 9.62 -27.82
CA TRP A 96 -1.40 11.01 -27.95
C TRP A 96 -0.79 11.44 -26.63
N ILE A 97 0.38 12.08 -26.65
CA ILE A 97 1.03 12.55 -25.42
C ILE A 97 0.82 14.05 -25.28
N GLY A 98 0.01 14.48 -24.33
CA GLY A 98 -0.21 15.89 -24.02
C GLY A 98 0.80 16.40 -22.99
N LEU A 99 1.51 17.47 -23.33
CA LEU A 99 2.51 18.09 -22.45
C LEU A 99 1.86 19.25 -21.67
N ASP A 100 1.45 18.97 -20.43
CA ASP A 100 0.76 19.89 -19.52
C ASP A 100 1.76 20.57 -18.57
N ALA A 101 2.72 21.31 -19.14
CA ALA A 101 3.85 21.88 -18.40
C ALA A 101 3.44 22.86 -17.29
N ASP A 102 2.28 23.52 -17.41
CA ASP A 102 1.72 24.41 -16.40
C ASP A 102 0.78 23.71 -15.41
N ARG A 103 0.57 22.40 -15.58
CA ARG A 103 -0.31 21.54 -14.78
C ARG A 103 -1.79 21.94 -14.81
N SER A 104 -2.21 22.76 -15.77
CA SER A 104 -3.58 23.25 -15.86
C SER A 104 -4.60 22.12 -16.07
N ALA A 105 -4.28 21.12 -16.89
CA ALA A 105 -5.12 19.93 -17.08
C ALA A 105 -5.16 19.07 -15.81
N PHE A 106 -4.01 18.86 -15.13
CA PHE A 106 -3.96 18.16 -13.85
C PHE A 106 -4.89 18.82 -12.81
N GLU A 107 -4.87 20.16 -12.72
CA GLU A 107 -5.70 20.92 -11.79
C GLU A 107 -7.19 20.85 -12.15
N ALA A 108 -7.54 21.04 -13.43
CA ALA A 108 -8.91 21.02 -13.91
C ALA A 108 -9.60 19.66 -13.63
N TYR A 109 -8.83 18.57 -13.75
CA TYR A 109 -9.29 17.22 -13.43
C TYR A 109 -9.10 16.81 -11.97
N GLY A 110 -8.56 17.70 -11.12
CA GLY A 110 -8.34 17.46 -9.70
C GLY A 110 -7.33 16.34 -9.40
N VAL A 111 -6.38 16.09 -10.31
CA VAL A 111 -5.38 15.03 -10.20
C VAL A 111 -4.23 15.47 -9.29
N ARG A 112 -4.21 14.91 -8.09
CA ARG A 112 -3.16 15.16 -7.07
C ARG A 112 -2.16 14.01 -6.93
N GLY A 113 -2.42 12.89 -7.62
CA GLY A 113 -1.59 11.70 -7.60
C GLY A 113 -1.81 10.90 -8.87
N ILE A 114 -0.74 10.29 -9.35
CA ILE A 114 -0.69 9.45 -10.55
C ILE A 114 -0.34 8.00 -10.19
N PRO A 115 -0.75 7.01 -10.99
CA PRO A 115 -1.54 7.17 -12.21
C PRO A 115 -3.02 7.45 -11.95
N ARG A 116 -3.67 8.14 -12.90
CA ARG A 116 -5.12 8.35 -12.88
C ARG A 116 -5.69 8.31 -14.28
N THR A 117 -6.74 7.53 -14.48
CA THR A 117 -7.42 7.41 -15.78
C THR A 117 -8.87 7.89 -15.66
N PHE A 118 -9.29 8.73 -16.61
CA PHE A 118 -10.67 9.13 -16.80
C PHE A 118 -11.21 8.53 -18.10
N LEU A 119 -12.44 8.04 -18.03
CA LEU A 119 -13.20 7.66 -19.20
C LEU A 119 -14.23 8.74 -19.48
N ILE A 120 -14.12 9.36 -20.63
CA ILE A 120 -15.01 10.41 -21.10
C ILE A 120 -15.83 9.81 -22.23
N ASP A 121 -17.16 9.90 -22.13
CA ASP A 121 -18.06 9.35 -23.13
C ASP A 121 -18.10 10.20 -24.40
N GLN A 122 -18.86 9.72 -25.40
CA GLN A 122 -19.00 10.37 -26.70
C GLN A 122 -19.65 11.77 -26.64
N LYS A 123 -20.32 12.11 -25.52
CA LYS A 123 -20.93 13.42 -25.27
C LYS A 123 -19.99 14.38 -24.53
N GLY A 124 -18.77 13.93 -24.21
CA GLY A 124 -17.82 14.69 -23.42
C GLY A 124 -18.12 14.66 -21.92
N ILE A 125 -18.89 13.69 -21.43
CA ILE A 125 -19.20 13.53 -20.01
C ILE A 125 -18.25 12.52 -19.38
N ILE A 126 -17.72 12.82 -18.18
CA ILE A 126 -16.85 11.89 -17.44
C ILE A 126 -17.70 10.73 -16.94
N ALA A 127 -17.58 9.57 -17.60
CA ALA A 127 -18.30 8.34 -17.26
C ALA A 127 -17.66 7.59 -16.08
N ALA A 128 -16.33 7.64 -15.95
CA ALA A 128 -15.61 6.99 -14.86
C ALA A 128 -14.26 7.65 -14.55
N SER A 129 -13.76 7.39 -13.34
CA SER A 129 -12.41 7.77 -12.91
C SER A 129 -11.82 6.61 -12.09
N LEU A 130 -10.69 6.06 -12.53
CA LEU A 130 -10.13 4.79 -12.05
C LEU A 130 -8.59 4.80 -12.10
N HIS A 131 -7.98 3.80 -11.47
CA HIS A 131 -6.56 3.48 -11.65
C HIS A 131 -6.39 2.68 -12.96
N PRO A 132 -5.34 2.88 -13.78
CA PRO A 132 -5.18 2.22 -15.09
C PRO A 132 -5.26 0.69 -15.05
N VAL A 133 -4.78 0.04 -13.98
CA VAL A 133 -4.99 -1.41 -13.74
C VAL A 133 -6.46 -1.84 -13.81
N GLY A 134 -7.37 -0.95 -13.42
CA GLY A 134 -8.81 -1.18 -13.48
C GLY A 134 -9.43 -0.87 -14.84
N LEU A 135 -8.65 -0.44 -15.84
CA LEU A 135 -9.12 -0.20 -17.20
C LEU A 135 -9.10 -1.52 -17.98
N SER A 136 -10.23 -1.85 -18.61
CA SER A 136 -10.35 -3.02 -19.47
C SER A 136 -11.19 -2.72 -20.70
N SER A 137 -11.06 -3.59 -21.70
CA SER A 137 -11.86 -3.53 -22.93
C SER A 137 -13.37 -3.53 -22.65
N ASP A 138 -13.83 -4.31 -21.66
CA ASP A 138 -15.24 -4.36 -21.29
C ASP A 138 -15.75 -3.01 -20.76
N ILE A 139 -14.95 -2.32 -19.94
CA ILE A 139 -15.34 -1.02 -19.39
C ILE A 139 -15.41 0.01 -20.53
N ILE A 140 -14.45 0.02 -21.45
CA ILE A 140 -14.48 0.90 -22.63
C ILE A 140 -15.73 0.60 -23.47
N LYS A 141 -16.03 -0.67 -23.74
CA LYS A 141 -17.23 -1.11 -24.48
C LYS A 141 -18.53 -0.67 -23.79
N LYS A 142 -18.60 -0.70 -22.46
CA LYS A 142 -19.75 -0.18 -21.69
C LYS A 142 -19.92 1.33 -21.89
N VAL A 143 -18.83 2.11 -21.81
CA VAL A 143 -18.88 3.56 -22.07
C VAL A 143 -19.31 3.84 -23.52
N ILE A 144 -18.81 3.09 -24.51
CA ILE A 144 -19.24 3.20 -25.91
C ILE A 144 -20.76 2.98 -26.05
N LYS A 145 -21.34 2.04 -25.30
CA LYS A 145 -22.78 1.77 -25.32
C LYS A 145 -23.60 2.79 -24.52
N GLY A 146 -22.97 3.76 -23.86
CA GLY A 146 -23.62 4.71 -22.96
C GLY A 146 -24.14 4.06 -21.67
N GLU A 147 -23.63 2.87 -21.33
CA GLU A 147 -23.98 2.21 -20.07
C GLU A 147 -23.34 2.96 -18.91
N LYS A 148 -24.09 3.13 -17.81
CA LYS A 148 -23.50 3.67 -16.58
C LYS A 148 -22.42 2.70 -16.11
N ILE A 149 -21.22 3.22 -15.94
CA ILE A 149 -20.16 2.49 -15.23
C ILE A 149 -20.52 2.52 -13.76
N GLU A 150 -21.30 1.53 -13.34
CA GLU A 150 -21.46 1.28 -11.92
C GLU A 150 -20.06 1.07 -11.34
N ARG A 151 -19.69 1.88 -10.35
CA ARG A 151 -18.60 1.50 -9.45
C ARG A 151 -18.89 0.07 -9.05
N PRO A 152 -17.96 -0.88 -9.20
CA PRO A 152 -18.23 -2.25 -8.79
C PRO A 152 -18.73 -2.18 -7.34
N LYS A 153 -20.00 -2.54 -7.11
CA LYS A 153 -20.38 -2.98 -5.78
C LYS A 153 -19.44 -4.14 -5.50
N LEU A 154 -18.73 -4.10 -4.37
CA LEU A 154 -17.86 -5.20 -3.94
C LEU A 154 -18.73 -6.44 -3.70
N SER A 155 -19.06 -7.15 -4.78
CA SER A 155 -19.58 -8.49 -4.75
C SER A 155 -18.38 -9.43 -4.71
N LYS A 156 -18.43 -10.41 -3.81
CA LYS A 156 -17.46 -11.51 -3.70
C LYS A 156 -17.01 -11.93 -5.10
N PRO A 157 -15.70 -11.90 -5.41
CA PRO A 157 -15.22 -12.45 -6.67
C PRO A 157 -15.68 -13.90 -6.76
N LYS A 158 -16.31 -14.27 -7.87
CA LYS A 158 -16.40 -15.69 -8.21
C LYS A 158 -14.98 -16.17 -8.42
N THR A 159 -14.57 -17.15 -7.61
CA THR A 159 -13.34 -17.90 -7.82
C THR A 159 -13.40 -18.48 -9.23
N VAL A 160 -12.61 -17.93 -10.15
CA VAL A 160 -12.34 -18.62 -11.41
C VAL A 160 -11.30 -19.67 -11.06
N GLU A 161 -11.74 -20.92 -10.93
CA GLU A 161 -10.83 -22.06 -10.88
C GLU A 161 -10.17 -22.17 -12.26
N ASN A 162 -8.96 -21.62 -12.39
CA ASN A 162 -8.10 -21.91 -13.52
C ASN A 162 -7.38 -23.23 -13.24
N GLU A 163 -7.77 -24.29 -13.94
CA GLU A 163 -6.94 -25.47 -14.07
C GLU A 163 -5.66 -25.11 -14.84
N GLY A 164 -4.51 -25.27 -14.20
CA GLY A 164 -3.22 -25.35 -14.89
C GLY A 164 -2.46 -24.04 -15.11
N THR A 165 -2.09 -23.36 -14.03
CA THR A 165 -0.74 -22.77 -13.76
C THR A 165 -0.90 -21.79 -12.59
N ASP A 166 -0.06 -21.90 -11.56
CA ASP A 166 -0.07 -20.92 -10.48
C ASP A 166 0.19 -19.52 -11.05
N PRO A 167 -0.67 -18.53 -10.77
CA PRO A 167 -0.47 -17.18 -11.27
C PRO A 167 0.88 -16.63 -10.79
N ILE A 168 1.59 -15.93 -11.68
CA ILE A 168 2.89 -15.32 -11.39
C ILE A 168 2.74 -14.26 -10.28
N PHE A 169 1.61 -13.56 -10.28
CA PHE A 169 1.21 -12.59 -9.25
C PHE A 169 -0.22 -12.88 -8.80
N LYS A 170 -0.45 -12.92 -7.49
CA LYS A 170 -1.80 -13.05 -6.90
C LYS A 170 -1.91 -12.09 -5.74
N ILE A 171 -2.97 -11.29 -5.71
CA ILE A 171 -3.31 -10.46 -4.55
C ILE A 171 -4.81 -10.60 -4.35
N LEU A 172 -5.20 -11.21 -3.23
CA LEU A 172 -6.58 -11.20 -2.75
C LEU A 172 -6.56 -10.69 -1.32
N ILE A 173 -7.39 -9.68 -1.06
CA ILE A 173 -7.65 -9.14 0.27
C ILE A 173 -9.17 -9.00 0.34
N ALA A 174 -9.81 -9.87 1.10
CA ALA A 174 -11.27 -9.95 1.16
C ALA A 174 -11.74 -9.88 2.62
N PRO A 175 -12.80 -9.11 2.93
CA PRO A 175 -13.36 -9.09 4.29
C PRO A 175 -13.92 -10.46 4.66
N THR A 176 -13.83 -10.82 5.93
CA THR A 176 -14.31 -12.11 6.44
C THR A 176 -14.92 -11.96 7.84
N GLU A 177 -15.96 -12.74 8.11
CA GLU A 177 -16.61 -12.83 9.44
C GLU A 177 -16.10 -14.04 10.24
N LYS A 178 -15.27 -14.91 9.65
CA LYS A 178 -14.76 -16.11 10.32
C LYS A 178 -13.89 -15.71 11.52
N GLU A 179 -13.97 -16.45 12.62
CA GLU A 179 -13.04 -16.32 13.74
C GLU A 179 -12.00 -17.45 13.73
N GLY A 180 -10.83 -17.20 14.34
CA GLY A 180 -9.70 -18.13 14.33
C GLY A 180 -8.81 -17.93 13.09
N GLY A 181 -7.65 -17.30 13.30
CA GLY A 181 -6.73 -16.99 12.20
C GLY A 181 -5.63 -18.03 12.04
N ARG A 182 -5.39 -18.46 10.81
CA ARG A 182 -4.24 -19.29 10.43
C ARG A 182 -3.47 -18.56 9.34
N SER A 183 -2.18 -18.35 9.57
CA SER A 183 -1.28 -17.76 8.59
C SER A 183 -0.26 -18.80 8.16
N SER A 184 -0.05 -18.92 6.85
CA SER A 184 1.01 -19.73 6.26
C SER A 184 1.80 -18.90 5.26
N SER A 185 3.09 -19.19 5.16
CA SER A 185 3.97 -18.54 4.19
C SER A 185 4.82 -19.62 3.53
N LYS A 186 4.96 -19.54 2.21
CA LYS A 186 5.77 -20.47 1.41
C LYS A 186 6.61 -19.69 0.42
N ILE A 187 7.88 -20.06 0.27
CA ILE A 187 8.77 -19.50 -0.76
C ILE A 187 8.99 -20.60 -1.81
N SER A 188 8.80 -20.26 -3.09
CA SER A 188 9.03 -21.20 -4.19
C SER A 188 9.39 -20.43 -5.47
N LYS A 189 10.45 -20.88 -6.15
CA LYS A 189 10.88 -20.37 -7.47
C LYS A 189 11.00 -18.83 -7.54
N GLY A 190 11.51 -18.19 -6.48
CA GLY A 190 11.69 -16.73 -6.43
C GLY A 190 10.44 -15.92 -6.05
N TYR A 191 9.33 -16.59 -5.71
CA TYR A 191 8.10 -15.98 -5.24
C TYR A 191 7.84 -16.36 -3.79
N LYS A 192 7.35 -15.39 -3.02
CA LYS A 192 6.84 -15.58 -1.67
C LYS A 192 5.33 -15.52 -1.72
N GLN A 193 4.71 -16.60 -1.24
CA GLN A 193 3.28 -16.72 -1.07
C GLN A 193 2.94 -16.62 0.42
N ARG A 194 1.91 -15.84 0.75
CA ARG A 194 1.36 -15.73 2.10
C ARG A 194 -0.14 -15.90 2.02
N GLU A 195 -0.63 -16.89 2.75
CA GLU A 195 -2.04 -17.11 3.01
C GLU A 195 -2.30 -16.75 4.46
N SER A 196 -3.36 -15.99 4.71
CA SER A 196 -3.73 -15.56 6.05
C SER A 196 -5.25 -15.57 6.14
N GLU A 197 -5.77 -16.53 6.89
CA GLU A 197 -7.18 -16.63 7.22
C GLU A 197 -7.47 -15.68 8.39
N SER A 198 -8.44 -14.79 8.20
CA SER A 198 -9.07 -13.96 9.24
C SER A 198 -8.16 -13.21 10.24
N ASN A 199 -7.24 -12.40 9.71
CA ASN A 199 -6.51 -11.43 10.52
C ASN A 199 -7.23 -10.08 10.54
N THR A 200 -7.16 -9.38 11.68
CA THR A 200 -7.62 -7.97 11.76
C THR A 200 -6.73 -7.08 10.90
N LEU A 201 -7.27 -5.98 10.38
CA LEU A 201 -6.48 -5.00 9.64
C LEU A 201 -5.29 -4.50 10.47
N HIS A 202 -5.49 -4.34 11.78
CA HIS A 202 -4.42 -3.96 12.70
C HIS A 202 -3.24 -4.94 12.68
N GLN A 203 -3.51 -6.25 12.69
CA GLN A 203 -2.48 -7.28 12.58
C GLN A 203 -1.83 -7.28 11.19
N ILE A 204 -2.63 -7.12 10.14
CA ILE A 204 -2.16 -7.11 8.75
C ILE A 204 -1.19 -5.95 8.52
N LEU A 205 -1.55 -4.75 8.97
CA LEU A 205 -0.70 -3.56 8.87
C LEU A 205 0.60 -3.74 9.65
N SER A 206 0.52 -4.29 10.87
CA SER A 206 1.71 -4.56 11.67
C SER A 206 2.68 -5.50 10.95
N MET A 207 2.17 -6.57 10.35
CA MET A 207 2.97 -7.51 9.56
C MET A 207 3.49 -6.93 8.24
N ALA A 208 2.72 -6.06 7.59
CA ALA A 208 3.07 -5.50 6.28
C ALA A 208 4.16 -4.42 6.39
N TYR A 209 4.09 -3.59 7.44
CA TYR A 209 5.00 -2.46 7.64
C TYR A 209 6.12 -2.74 8.64
N GLY A 210 6.08 -3.89 9.33
CA GLY A 210 7.06 -4.21 10.37
C GLY A 210 6.95 -3.28 11.59
N VAL A 211 5.77 -2.70 11.81
CA VAL A 211 5.50 -1.74 12.89
C VAL A 211 4.66 -2.44 13.97
N PRO A 212 5.01 -2.34 15.27
CA PRO A 212 4.19 -2.87 16.36
C PRO A 212 2.75 -2.32 16.33
N LYS A 213 1.76 -3.14 16.70
CA LYS A 213 0.33 -2.74 16.73
C LYS A 213 0.09 -1.51 17.62
N THR A 214 0.78 -1.44 18.74
CA THR A 214 0.85 -0.31 19.69
C THR A 214 1.22 1.02 19.04
N ARG A 215 1.95 0.98 17.92
CA ARG A 215 2.38 2.17 17.15
C ARG A 215 1.51 2.43 15.91
N ILE A 216 0.45 1.66 15.71
CA ILE A 216 -0.52 1.87 14.63
C ILE A 216 -1.80 2.47 15.21
N THR A 217 -2.22 3.62 14.66
CA THR A 217 -3.45 4.31 15.11
C THR A 217 -4.40 4.53 13.95
N GLY A 218 -5.70 4.56 14.25
CA GLY A 218 -6.75 4.73 13.26
C GLY A 218 -8.13 4.48 13.87
N PRO A 219 -9.21 4.63 13.10
CA PRO A 219 -10.55 4.30 13.56
C PRO A 219 -10.64 2.85 14.04
N LYS A 220 -11.13 2.62 15.26
CA LYS A 220 -11.23 1.28 15.86
C LYS A 220 -12.02 0.31 14.99
N THR A 221 -13.14 0.76 14.43
CA THR A 221 -13.97 -0.01 13.50
C THR A 221 -13.22 -0.49 12.26
N LEU A 222 -12.29 0.33 11.76
CA LEU A 222 -11.44 -0.01 10.62
C LEU A 222 -10.34 -1.01 11.03
N LEU A 223 -9.65 -0.76 12.14
CA LEU A 223 -8.55 -1.60 12.61
C LEU A 223 -9.00 -3.01 13.05
N GLU A 224 -10.21 -3.13 13.59
CA GLU A 224 -10.79 -4.41 14.03
C GLU A 224 -11.44 -5.21 12.90
N SER A 225 -11.61 -4.62 11.71
CA SER A 225 -12.15 -5.31 10.54
C SER A 225 -11.23 -6.46 10.12
N ARG A 226 -11.82 -7.62 9.81
CA ARG A 226 -11.11 -8.87 9.51
C ARG A 226 -11.02 -9.13 8.02
N TYR A 227 -9.87 -9.63 7.58
CA TYR A 227 -9.60 -9.93 6.18
C TYR A 227 -8.91 -11.29 6.01
N GLU A 228 -9.28 -11.96 4.93
CA GLU A 228 -8.55 -13.07 4.34
C GLU A 228 -7.59 -12.52 3.28
N ILE A 229 -6.34 -12.98 3.35
CA ILE A 229 -5.26 -12.54 2.46
C ILE A 229 -4.67 -13.73 1.75
N SER A 230 -4.64 -13.68 0.42
CA SER A 230 -3.91 -14.62 -0.43
C SER A 230 -3.02 -13.81 -1.37
N VAL A 231 -1.73 -13.72 -1.03
CA VAL A 231 -0.75 -12.96 -1.83
C VAL A 231 0.38 -13.86 -2.32
N ARG A 232 0.79 -13.67 -3.56
CA ARG A 232 1.94 -14.30 -4.20
C ARG A 232 2.68 -13.22 -5.00
N LEU A 233 3.87 -12.88 -4.53
CA LEU A 233 4.67 -11.77 -5.06
C LEU A 233 6.15 -12.18 -5.17
N PRO A 234 6.96 -11.53 -6.03
CA PRO A 234 8.40 -11.74 -6.09
C PRO A 234 9.05 -11.50 -4.73
N THR A 235 9.93 -12.41 -4.30
CA THR A 235 10.51 -12.37 -2.94
C THR A 235 11.28 -11.07 -2.67
N ASN A 236 11.98 -10.53 -3.67
CA ASN A 236 12.80 -9.32 -3.57
C ASN A 236 12.00 -8.01 -3.46
N GLN A 237 10.72 -8.02 -3.83
CA GLN A 237 9.84 -6.85 -3.79
C GLN A 237 8.60 -7.10 -2.93
N PHE A 238 8.56 -8.21 -2.21
CA PHE A 238 7.36 -8.69 -1.53
C PHE A 238 6.77 -7.62 -0.61
N ASP A 239 7.59 -7.02 0.27
CA ASP A 239 7.08 -6.10 1.28
C ASP A 239 6.51 -4.82 0.65
N LEU A 240 7.22 -4.23 -0.32
CA LEU A 240 6.76 -3.04 -1.04
C LEU A 240 5.46 -3.31 -1.80
N LEU A 241 5.41 -4.37 -2.59
CA LEU A 241 4.23 -4.71 -3.38
C LEU A 241 3.06 -5.11 -2.49
N PHE A 242 3.32 -5.77 -1.36
CA PHE A 242 2.29 -6.14 -0.39
C PHE A 242 1.70 -4.91 0.30
N GLN A 243 2.53 -3.95 0.71
CA GLN A 243 2.09 -2.68 1.28
C GLN A 243 1.23 -1.89 0.29
N GLN A 244 1.70 -1.74 -0.95
CA GLN A 244 0.96 -1.05 -2.01
C GLN A 244 -0.39 -1.72 -2.28
N ALA A 245 -0.39 -3.04 -2.45
CA ALA A 245 -1.59 -3.84 -2.64
C ALA A 245 -2.60 -3.67 -1.50
N LEU A 246 -2.12 -3.70 -0.26
CA LEU A 246 -2.95 -3.51 0.93
C LEU A 246 -3.61 -2.13 0.95
N THR A 247 -2.82 -1.07 0.79
CA THR A 247 -3.35 0.31 0.81
C THR A 247 -4.28 0.60 -0.36
N ALA A 248 -3.98 0.07 -1.55
CA ALA A 248 -4.80 0.27 -2.74
C ALA A 248 -6.14 -0.49 -2.64
N SER A 249 -6.08 -1.77 -2.26
CA SER A 249 -7.28 -2.63 -2.20
C SER A 249 -8.27 -2.16 -1.13
N LEU A 250 -7.76 -1.67 -0.01
CA LEU A 250 -8.56 -1.21 1.11
C LEU A 250 -8.75 0.31 1.14
N GLN A 251 -8.25 1.03 0.13
CA GLN A 251 -8.29 2.50 0.03
C GLN A 251 -7.81 3.18 1.32
N LEU A 252 -6.68 2.72 1.86
CA LEU A 252 -6.12 3.26 3.09
C LEU A 252 -5.20 4.44 2.78
N ARG A 253 -5.34 5.51 3.56
CA ARG A 253 -4.31 6.54 3.68
C ARG A 253 -3.43 6.21 4.87
N VAL A 254 -2.13 6.11 4.62
CA VAL A 254 -1.13 5.89 5.65
C VAL A 254 -0.22 7.10 5.74
N SER A 255 0.09 7.51 6.97
CA SER A 255 0.99 8.63 7.23
C SER A 255 1.70 8.43 8.55
N ASN A 256 2.88 8.99 8.69
CA ASN A 256 3.56 9.01 9.98
C ASN A 256 3.23 10.32 10.71
N GLN A 257 2.94 10.22 12.00
CA GLN A 257 2.72 11.37 12.86
C GLN A 257 3.46 11.19 14.18
N LYS A 258 4.20 12.21 14.57
CA LYS A 258 4.86 12.24 15.87
C LYS A 258 3.88 12.70 16.95
N LYS A 259 3.81 11.96 18.06
CA LYS A 259 2.97 12.28 19.21
C LYS A 259 3.79 12.11 20.50
N SER A 260 3.63 13.05 21.41
CA SER A 260 4.16 12.90 22.77
C SER A 260 3.24 11.96 23.55
N VAL A 261 3.79 10.84 24.01
CA VAL A 261 3.08 9.80 24.74
C VAL A 261 3.92 9.28 25.90
N GLU A 262 3.25 8.74 26.91
CA GLU A 262 3.93 7.96 27.95
C GLU A 262 4.43 6.65 27.33
N VAL A 263 5.73 6.42 27.38
CA VAL A 263 6.39 5.20 26.92
C VAL A 263 7.06 4.48 28.07
N PHE A 264 7.24 3.19 27.88
CA PHE A 264 8.06 2.36 28.74
C PHE A 264 9.48 2.34 28.17
N VAL A 265 10.45 2.83 28.91
CA VAL A 265 11.85 2.83 28.51
C VAL A 265 12.53 1.68 29.21
N LEU A 266 13.05 0.74 28.44
CA LEU A 266 13.89 -0.33 28.94
C LEU A 266 15.26 0.26 29.32
N THR A 267 15.68 0.07 30.56
CA THR A 267 16.94 0.59 31.10
C THR A 267 17.77 -0.55 31.69
N ALA A 268 19.08 -0.47 31.54
CA ALA A 268 20.01 -1.40 32.18
C ALA A 268 19.99 -1.19 33.71
N GLY A 269 19.85 -2.28 34.47
CA GLY A 269 20.11 -2.32 35.90
C GLY A 269 21.56 -2.72 36.20
N GLU A 270 21.95 -2.66 37.47
CA GLU A 270 23.33 -2.94 37.93
C GLU A 270 23.82 -4.34 37.52
N ASP A 271 22.94 -5.36 37.58
CA ASP A 271 23.29 -6.74 37.25
C ASP A 271 23.12 -7.11 35.76
N SER A 272 22.77 -6.15 34.89
CA SER A 272 22.46 -6.43 33.47
C SER A 272 23.64 -7.08 32.74
N ALA A 273 24.86 -6.64 33.02
CA ALA A 273 26.07 -7.16 32.38
C ALA A 273 26.39 -8.61 32.74
N GLU A 274 25.99 -9.06 33.94
CA GLU A 274 26.20 -10.44 34.39
C GLU A 274 25.12 -11.39 33.84
N LYS A 275 23.89 -10.88 33.72
CA LYS A 275 22.72 -11.69 33.35
C LYS A 275 22.53 -11.80 31.83
N LEU A 276 22.89 -10.76 31.08
CA LEU A 276 22.83 -10.78 29.61
C LEU A 276 24.07 -11.45 29.03
N LYS A 277 23.88 -12.61 28.42
CA LYS A 277 24.97 -13.41 27.85
C LYS A 277 25.19 -13.02 26.39
N PRO A 278 26.37 -12.48 26.02
CA PRO A 278 26.69 -12.27 24.62
C PRO A 278 26.55 -13.58 23.84
N THR A 279 25.99 -13.48 22.64
CA THR A 279 25.85 -14.63 21.75
C THR A 279 27.22 -15.18 21.36
N VAL A 280 27.31 -16.50 21.23
CA VAL A 280 28.46 -17.20 20.65
C VAL A 280 28.22 -17.58 19.18
N MET A 281 27.01 -17.32 18.67
CA MET A 281 26.69 -17.54 17.26
C MET A 281 27.32 -16.43 16.40
N GLY A 282 27.89 -16.80 15.25
CA GLY A 282 28.43 -15.85 14.26
C GLY A 282 27.34 -15.01 13.57
N SER A 283 27.65 -14.47 12.39
CA SER A 283 26.78 -13.55 11.63
C SER A 283 25.46 -14.14 11.08
N SER A 284 25.07 -15.34 11.50
CA SER A 284 23.81 -15.99 11.15
C SER A 284 22.61 -15.22 11.74
N GLY A 285 21.44 -15.23 11.09
CA GLY A 285 20.28 -14.43 11.52
C GLY A 285 19.83 -14.61 12.98
N SER A 286 19.08 -13.63 13.51
CA SER A 286 18.44 -13.70 14.83
C SER A 286 17.20 -14.59 14.79
N MET A 287 16.97 -15.37 15.84
CA MET A 287 15.76 -16.19 16.00
C MET A 287 15.13 -15.92 17.35
N THR A 288 13.85 -15.53 17.35
CA THR A 288 13.04 -15.46 18.56
C THR A 288 11.99 -16.56 18.51
N MET A 289 11.99 -17.41 19.53
CA MET A 289 11.00 -18.45 19.78
C MET A 289 10.18 -18.02 21.00
N GLY A 290 8.87 -17.87 20.84
CA GLY A 290 8.01 -17.43 21.92
C GLY A 290 6.63 -18.06 21.85
N GLY A 291 6.01 -18.20 23.03
CA GLY A 291 4.63 -18.65 23.22
C GLY A 291 4.32 -18.86 24.70
N ARG A 292 3.09 -18.49 25.12
CA ARG A 292 2.46 -18.80 26.43
C ARG A 292 3.42 -18.69 27.64
N GLY A 293 3.70 -17.47 28.07
CA GLY A 293 4.50 -17.19 29.27
C GLY A 293 6.02 -17.38 29.14
N LYS A 294 6.55 -17.71 27.95
CA LYS A 294 7.99 -17.84 27.72
C LYS A 294 8.44 -17.24 26.40
N ILE A 295 9.53 -16.48 26.44
CA ILE A 295 10.18 -15.89 25.27
C ILE A 295 11.66 -16.23 25.34
N LYS A 296 12.21 -16.77 24.25
CA LYS A 296 13.62 -17.07 24.09
C LYS A 296 14.12 -16.49 22.78
N THR A 297 15.24 -15.80 22.82
CA THR A 297 15.91 -15.27 21.64
C THR A 297 17.35 -15.72 21.61
N MET A 298 17.78 -16.06 20.41
CA MET A 298 19.15 -16.39 20.08
C MET A 298 19.68 -15.36 19.09
N ASN A 299 20.87 -14.83 19.38
CA ASN A 299 21.56 -13.84 18.55
C ASN A 299 20.76 -12.54 18.30
N GLY A 300 20.06 -12.04 19.33
CA GLY A 300 19.18 -10.88 19.22
C GLY A 300 19.72 -9.61 19.89
N GLU A 301 19.36 -8.44 19.34
CA GLU A 301 19.60 -7.14 19.95
C GLU A 301 18.54 -6.84 21.04
N ILE A 302 18.86 -5.94 21.98
CA ILE A 302 17.92 -5.52 23.03
C ILE A 302 16.71 -4.77 22.45
N SER A 303 16.88 -4.07 21.33
CA SER A 303 15.78 -3.51 20.53
C SER A 303 14.71 -4.54 20.15
N MET A 304 15.10 -5.80 19.92
CA MET A 304 14.17 -6.90 19.63
C MET A 304 13.36 -7.29 20.86
N LEU A 305 13.96 -7.26 22.05
CA LEU A 305 13.25 -7.48 23.32
C LEU A 305 12.21 -6.39 23.55
N ALA A 306 12.55 -5.11 23.30
CA ALA A 306 11.59 -4.01 23.40
C ALA A 306 10.36 -4.25 22.51
N ASN A 307 10.54 -4.66 21.24
CA ASN A 307 9.44 -4.97 20.33
C ASN A 307 8.53 -6.12 20.83
N VAL A 308 9.12 -7.16 21.43
CA VAL A 308 8.34 -8.25 22.01
C VAL A 308 7.55 -7.77 23.23
N LEU A 309 8.19 -6.98 24.10
CA LEU A 309 7.54 -6.39 25.27
C LEU A 309 6.37 -5.48 24.89
N GLU A 310 6.42 -4.78 23.75
CA GLU A 310 5.26 -4.00 23.27
C GLU A 310 4.03 -4.87 23.04
N SER A 311 4.24 -6.09 22.55
CA SER A 311 3.16 -7.04 22.28
C SER A 311 2.60 -7.64 23.57
N VAL A 312 3.45 -7.87 24.58
CA VAL A 312 3.05 -8.44 25.88
C VAL A 312 2.34 -7.40 26.75
N LEU A 313 2.89 -6.18 26.82
CA LEU A 313 2.40 -5.11 27.69
C LEU A 313 1.31 -4.23 27.05
N GLU A 314 1.06 -4.42 25.75
CA GLU A 314 0.18 -3.58 24.93
C GLU A 314 0.49 -2.07 25.06
N ARG A 315 1.78 -1.75 25.21
CA ARG A 315 2.30 -0.38 25.41
C ARG A 315 3.53 -0.17 24.56
N VAL A 316 3.82 1.08 24.20
CA VAL A 316 5.05 1.44 23.49
C VAL A 316 6.26 1.23 24.42
N VAL A 317 7.27 0.50 23.93
CA VAL A 317 8.50 0.18 24.66
C VAL A 317 9.70 0.61 23.82
N GLU A 318 10.55 1.46 24.38
CA GLU A 318 11.78 1.94 23.74
C GLU A 318 13.01 1.32 24.41
N ASP A 319 14.01 0.96 23.61
CA ASP A 319 15.32 0.58 24.14
C ASP A 319 16.10 1.83 24.54
N GLY A 320 16.20 2.07 25.85
CA GLY A 320 17.05 3.10 26.44
C GLY A 320 18.22 2.52 27.22
N THR A 321 18.56 1.25 26.99
CA THR A 321 19.59 0.54 27.78
C THR A 321 21.00 0.98 27.41
N GLY A 322 21.22 1.41 26.16
CA GLY A 322 22.55 1.68 25.62
C GLY A 322 23.42 0.43 25.46
N ILE A 323 22.83 -0.76 25.55
CA ILE A 323 23.54 -2.04 25.42
C ILE A 323 23.66 -2.38 23.94
N GLU A 324 24.88 -2.34 23.42
CA GLU A 324 25.18 -2.68 22.04
C GLU A 324 25.59 -4.15 21.90
N GLY A 325 25.27 -4.76 20.75
CA GLY A 325 25.64 -6.13 20.44
C GLY A 325 24.47 -7.10 20.48
N LYS A 326 24.79 -8.39 20.35
CA LYS A 326 23.82 -9.47 20.24
C LYS A 326 23.94 -10.44 21.39
N TYR A 327 22.79 -10.85 21.91
CA TYR A 327 22.68 -11.60 23.15
C TYR A 327 21.73 -12.78 22.98
N ASP A 328 21.99 -13.81 23.77
CA ASP A 328 21.06 -14.91 23.97
C ASP A 328 20.32 -14.64 25.29
N TRP A 329 19.00 -14.57 25.24
CA TRP A 329 18.18 -14.28 26.40
C TRP A 329 16.92 -15.13 26.42
N GLU A 330 16.46 -15.41 27.64
CA GLU A 330 15.25 -16.17 27.90
C GLU A 330 14.54 -15.50 29.06
N ILE A 331 13.25 -15.22 28.89
CA ILE A 331 12.40 -14.66 29.93
C ILE A 331 11.13 -15.50 30.07
N THR A 332 10.79 -15.82 31.30
CA THR A 332 9.55 -16.52 31.67
C THR A 332 8.71 -15.61 32.54
N TYR A 333 7.43 -15.48 32.22
CA TYR A 333 6.45 -14.62 32.90
C TYR A 333 5.09 -15.33 32.97
N ASP A 334 4.21 -14.84 33.83
CA ASP A 334 2.84 -15.35 33.97
C ASP A 334 1.98 -14.84 32.79
N GLU A 335 1.33 -15.77 32.08
CA GLU A 335 0.46 -15.42 30.95
C GLU A 335 -0.84 -14.76 31.42
N ASP A 336 -1.34 -15.12 32.60
CA ASP A 336 -2.57 -14.56 33.17
C ASP A 336 -2.34 -13.18 33.80
N ASP A 337 -1.08 -12.82 34.11
CA ASP A 337 -0.66 -11.49 34.51
C ASP A 337 0.49 -10.97 33.63
N PRO A 338 0.19 -10.29 32.51
CA PRO A 338 1.21 -9.72 31.62
C PRO A 338 2.17 -8.73 32.30
N ASN A 339 1.79 -8.12 33.44
CA ASN A 339 2.69 -7.21 34.16
C ASN A 339 3.77 -7.96 34.94
N SER A 340 3.62 -9.27 35.17
CA SER A 340 4.65 -10.11 35.78
C SER A 340 5.95 -10.10 34.98
N VAL A 341 5.89 -9.81 33.67
CA VAL A 341 7.06 -9.63 32.81
C VAL A 341 8.00 -8.52 33.32
N LEU A 342 7.48 -7.51 34.02
CA LEU A 342 8.28 -6.43 34.59
C LEU A 342 9.20 -6.93 35.72
N ALA A 343 8.68 -7.81 36.57
CA ALA A 343 9.48 -8.47 37.61
C ALA A 343 10.49 -9.43 36.97
N ALA A 344 10.05 -10.21 35.98
CA ALA A 344 10.90 -11.14 35.25
C ALA A 344 12.08 -10.44 34.54
N LEU A 345 11.88 -9.26 33.95
CA LEU A 345 12.96 -8.47 33.34
C LEU A 345 14.06 -8.14 34.35
N LYS A 346 13.67 -7.71 35.55
CA LYS A 346 14.62 -7.33 36.61
C LYS A 346 15.34 -8.55 37.17
N GLU A 347 14.60 -9.61 37.46
CA GLU A 347 15.15 -10.81 38.09
C GLU A 347 16.01 -11.64 37.14
N GLN A 348 15.55 -11.87 35.92
CA GLN A 348 16.15 -12.81 34.97
C GLN A 348 17.15 -12.13 34.02
N LEU A 349 16.90 -10.89 33.60
CA LEU A 349 17.76 -10.18 32.64
C LEU A 349 18.48 -8.96 33.24
N GLY A 350 18.17 -8.58 34.49
CA GLY A 350 18.74 -7.39 35.13
C GLY A 350 18.23 -6.07 34.56
N LEU A 351 17.19 -6.10 33.72
CA LEU A 351 16.64 -4.95 33.01
C LEU A 351 15.44 -4.39 33.76
N GLN A 352 15.18 -3.10 33.61
CA GLN A 352 14.07 -2.41 34.28
C GLN A 352 13.29 -1.56 33.29
N ILE A 353 12.03 -1.25 33.62
CA ILE A 353 11.22 -0.32 32.86
C ILE A 353 11.02 0.97 33.66
N ARG A 354 11.21 2.11 32.99
CA ARG A 354 10.83 3.43 33.48
C ARG A 354 9.73 4.02 32.61
N LYS A 355 8.86 4.83 33.21
CA LYS A 355 7.85 5.59 32.47
C LYS A 355 8.40 6.96 32.14
N GLU A 356 8.38 7.32 30.87
CA GLU A 356 8.86 8.63 30.40
C GLU A 356 7.89 9.19 29.35
N GLN A 357 7.81 10.52 29.25
CA GLN A 357 7.15 11.16 28.12
C GLN A 357 8.14 11.29 26.97
N ARG A 358 7.85 10.67 25.84
CA ARG A 358 8.69 10.75 24.64
C ARG A 358 7.86 11.04 23.40
N GLU A 359 8.50 11.68 22.43
CA GLU A 359 7.91 11.91 21.12
C GLU A 359 8.14 10.68 20.25
N ILE A 360 7.05 9.97 19.94
CA ILE A 360 7.08 8.71 19.19
C ILE A 360 6.37 8.88 17.85
N GLU A 361 6.94 8.29 16.81
CA GLU A 361 6.32 8.20 15.50
C GLU A 361 5.25 7.10 15.48
N PHE A 362 4.02 7.49 15.18
CA PHE A 362 2.89 6.59 14.99
C PHE A 362 2.57 6.45 13.50
N PHE A 363 2.32 5.21 13.10
CA PHE A 363 1.77 4.89 11.80
C PHE A 363 0.25 5.10 11.84
N VAL A 364 -0.20 6.21 11.26
CA VAL A 364 -1.61 6.62 11.27
C VAL A 364 -2.29 6.13 10.00
N VAL A 365 -3.36 5.38 10.17
CA VAL A 365 -4.16 4.78 9.11
C VAL A 365 -5.57 5.31 9.16
N ASN A 366 -6.03 5.85 8.03
CA ASN A 366 -7.39 6.32 7.84
C ASN A 366 -7.98 5.71 6.57
N ASP A 367 -9.29 5.62 6.53
CA ASP A 367 -10.03 5.35 5.30
C ASP A 367 -9.88 6.56 4.37
N ALA A 368 -9.55 6.35 3.09
CA ALA A 368 -9.50 7.42 2.10
C ALA A 368 -10.87 8.06 1.82
N SER A 369 -11.95 7.43 2.28
CA SER A 369 -13.34 7.88 2.17
C SER A 369 -13.72 9.01 3.13
N ASN A 370 -12.93 9.24 4.19
CA ASN A 370 -13.16 10.29 5.19
C ASN A 370 -12.06 11.37 5.20
#